data_AF-A0A258E3I2-F1
#
_entry.id   AF-A0A258E3I2-F1
#
_cell.length_a   1.000
_cell.length_b   1.000
_cell.length_c   1.000
_cell.angle_alpha   90.00
_cell.angle_beta   90.00
_cell.angle_gamma   90.00
#
_symmetry.space_group_name_H-M   'P 1'
#
loop_
_entity.id
_entity.type
_entity.pdbx_description
1 polymer ?
#
loop_
_entity_poly.entity_id
_entity_poly.type
_entity_poly.pdbx_seq_one_letter_code
_entity_poly.pdbx_strand_id
1 'polypeptide(L)'
;MEKDHLNSLLTEMLGHLQLDKKDESLWENDFPILARSLLNSPLTTAKPDSFSFERSQLFAAESVPQAQMEKIRELVEKTKVREEKVPVEPEPRFKAVVRDVPIRTTQIAKSTPKWAAGAKVDRTIGPITQVDGREVLIDLYRVTRLIGLYQQNSPLPVILFQATFQLRQLSGVGSSTIEVSKEYNLAKGSVWIRADMLATNAPSNRYAGLKVDGGKIQLSHNPVLQGEKLVLGAQTGVQVSLNLSAIAPKSPNSNSTYGKDAEVVQATTPASFAFSFSGASKAQVASLGNSSLRLYGQQFQFTRKNAAPLYHTQLSRLLLSLHADQNQISPVKQISPLMDLSQSASLKNAHWAIPCAELDVNEPLEAGGVGGFLLEGSSGLKMSWKGLQGRRLTLDSPLILAETGRIGITDLESVGAGAYQEFEHWRAKGKDHSTSLRVSVTKKSAIIYNSLAEGVEMLLARVNGNHQIDRPITVAGLPIEVKTKNSILALAASEDKHLIYFIDDNILWDNMLPFDKVPRFRSIALALENALFSLTPVNGAMIFGQCNEDWTKINRSQTLLVFGLLSYMPTLPDPYLANLTVLQRLFMRKSGKGLEGIISWLVCQVSQKP
;
A
#
# COMPACT_ATOMS: atom_id res chain seq x y z
N MET A 1 -0.76 -2.07 -28.10
CA MET A 1 -0.41 -3.19 -27.21
C MET A 1 -0.95 -4.45 -27.87
N GLU A 2 -0.12 -5.49 -28.03
CA GLU A 2 -0.54 -6.75 -28.67
C GLU A 2 -1.43 -7.58 -27.74
N LYS A 3 -2.31 -8.41 -28.31
CA LYS A 3 -3.23 -9.28 -27.56
C LYS A 3 -2.48 -10.23 -26.62
N ASP A 4 -1.36 -10.78 -27.07
CA ASP A 4 -0.53 -11.68 -26.27
C ASP A 4 0.02 -11.01 -25.01
N HIS A 5 0.39 -9.73 -25.13
CA HIS A 5 0.82 -8.95 -23.97
C HIS A 5 -0.33 -8.77 -22.98
N LEU A 6 -1.52 -8.37 -23.43
CA LEU A 6 -2.69 -8.24 -22.54
C LEU A 6 -3.04 -9.57 -21.87
N ASN A 7 -2.98 -10.68 -22.61
CA ASN A 7 -3.22 -12.01 -22.08
C ASN A 7 -2.22 -12.36 -20.95
N SER A 8 -0.94 -12.05 -21.13
CA SER A 8 0.07 -12.24 -20.08
C SER A 8 -0.22 -11.40 -18.83
N LEU A 9 -0.57 -10.11 -19.00
CA LEU A 9 -0.90 -9.21 -17.88
C LEU A 9 -2.10 -9.73 -17.08
N LEU A 10 -3.17 -10.11 -17.77
CA LEU A 10 -4.38 -10.63 -17.14
C LEU A 10 -4.15 -11.99 -16.49
N THR A 11 -3.31 -12.85 -17.09
CA THR A 11 -2.93 -14.14 -16.49
C THR A 11 -2.19 -13.93 -15.17
N GLU A 12 -1.27 -12.97 -15.11
CA GLU A 12 -0.55 -12.68 -13.86
C GLU A 12 -1.47 -12.09 -12.78
N MET A 13 -2.42 -11.23 -13.15
CA MET A 13 -3.32 -10.57 -12.20
C MET A 13 -4.49 -11.45 -11.75
N LEU A 14 -5.06 -12.25 -12.64
CA LEU A 14 -6.31 -12.97 -12.41
C LEU A 14 -6.12 -14.48 -12.32
N GLY A 15 -5.06 -15.07 -12.91
CA GLY A 15 -4.93 -16.52 -13.06
C GLY A 15 -4.85 -17.28 -11.74
N HIS A 16 -4.27 -16.66 -10.72
CA HIS A 16 -4.07 -17.28 -9.40
C HIS A 16 -5.10 -16.86 -8.35
N LEU A 17 -6.19 -16.20 -8.77
CA LEU A 17 -7.29 -15.84 -7.89
C LEU A 17 -8.26 -17.02 -7.73
N GLN A 18 -8.68 -17.29 -6.50
CA GLN A 18 -9.69 -18.29 -6.17
C GLN A 18 -11.08 -17.67 -6.31
N LEU A 19 -11.60 -17.67 -7.54
CA LEU A 19 -12.92 -17.15 -7.87
C LEU A 19 -13.99 -18.23 -7.62
N ASP A 20 -15.04 -17.89 -6.89
CA ASP A 20 -16.19 -18.77 -6.67
C ASP A 20 -17.45 -18.26 -7.42
N LYS A 21 -18.61 -18.87 -7.16
CA LYS A 21 -19.85 -18.54 -7.89
C LYS A 21 -20.33 -17.10 -7.66
N LYS A 22 -20.08 -16.51 -6.48
CA LYS A 22 -20.50 -15.11 -6.22
C LYS A 22 -19.65 -14.12 -7.02
N ASP A 23 -18.48 -14.55 -7.49
CA ASP A 23 -17.55 -13.72 -8.25
C ASP A 23 -17.82 -13.76 -9.78
N GLU A 24 -18.82 -14.52 -10.25
CA GLU A 24 -19.11 -14.62 -11.68
C GLU A 24 -19.46 -13.27 -12.32
N SER A 25 -20.16 -12.39 -11.59
CA SER A 25 -20.50 -11.05 -12.07
C SER A 25 -19.28 -10.15 -12.32
N LEU A 26 -18.11 -10.48 -11.76
CA LEU A 26 -16.87 -9.73 -11.99
C LEU A 26 -16.40 -9.87 -13.45
N TRP A 27 -16.61 -11.03 -14.07
CA TRP A 27 -16.23 -11.29 -15.47
C TRP A 27 -17.03 -10.44 -16.46
N GLU A 28 -18.26 -10.07 -16.11
CA GLU A 28 -19.15 -9.29 -16.95
C GLU A 28 -19.00 -7.79 -16.73
N ASN A 29 -18.67 -7.35 -15.51
CA ASN A 29 -18.71 -5.94 -15.13
C ASN A 29 -17.32 -5.33 -14.89
N ASP A 30 -16.53 -5.91 -14.00
CA ASP A 30 -15.33 -5.26 -13.47
C ASP A 30 -14.05 -5.63 -14.23
N PHE A 31 -13.87 -6.90 -14.57
CA PHE A 31 -12.70 -7.35 -15.33
C PHE A 31 -12.61 -6.76 -16.75
N PRO A 32 -13.71 -6.45 -17.46
CA PRO A 32 -13.65 -5.67 -18.70
C PRO A 32 -13.14 -4.23 -18.53
N ILE A 33 -13.37 -3.59 -17.37
CA ILE A 33 -12.81 -2.27 -17.07
C ILE A 33 -11.32 -2.40 -16.76
N LEU A 34 -10.94 -3.42 -15.97
CA LEU A 34 -9.56 -3.74 -15.68
C LEU A 34 -8.75 -4.01 -16.96
N ALA A 35 -9.24 -4.89 -17.85
CA ALA A 35 -8.56 -5.22 -19.10
C ALA A 35 -8.31 -3.97 -19.97
N ARG A 36 -9.30 -3.06 -20.06
CA ARG A 36 -9.15 -1.77 -20.76
C ARG A 36 -8.14 -0.84 -20.09
N SER A 37 -8.05 -0.84 -18.75
CA SER A 37 -7.06 -0.03 -18.03
C SER A 37 -5.62 -0.49 -18.33
N LEU A 38 -5.41 -1.80 -18.44
CA LEU A 38 -4.09 -2.40 -18.71
C LEU A 38 -3.59 -2.13 -20.14
N LEU A 39 -4.48 -1.81 -21.09
CA LEU A 39 -4.07 -1.38 -22.44
C LEU A 39 -3.16 -0.15 -22.45
N ASN A 40 -3.23 0.67 -21.40
CA ASN A 40 -2.57 1.97 -21.32
C ASN A 40 -1.54 2.04 -20.16
N SER A 41 -1.33 0.96 -19.41
CA SER A 41 -0.47 0.96 -18.23
C SER A 41 0.36 -0.33 -18.17
N PRO A 42 1.69 -0.25 -18.01
CA PRO A 42 2.53 -1.43 -17.89
C PRO A 42 2.28 -2.15 -16.55
N LEU A 43 2.51 -3.46 -16.51
CA LEU A 43 2.26 -4.27 -15.32
C LEU A 43 2.97 -3.77 -14.07
N THR A 44 4.20 -3.28 -14.23
CA THR A 44 5.03 -2.75 -13.14
C THR A 44 4.36 -1.58 -12.42
N THR A 45 3.40 -0.91 -13.06
CA THR A 45 2.59 0.15 -12.44
C THR A 45 1.43 -0.42 -11.63
N ALA A 46 0.86 -1.54 -12.09
CA ALA A 46 -0.27 -2.23 -11.47
C ALA A 46 0.17 -3.17 -10.33
N LYS A 47 1.32 -3.85 -10.47
CA LYS A 47 1.90 -4.77 -9.49
C LYS A 47 3.42 -4.55 -9.40
N PRO A 48 3.88 -3.58 -8.60
CA PRO A 48 5.27 -3.13 -8.62
C PRO A 48 6.27 -4.13 -8.01
N ASP A 49 5.86 -4.94 -7.03
CA ASP A 49 6.76 -5.85 -6.30
C ASP A 49 6.14 -7.24 -6.08
N SER A 50 6.91 -8.30 -6.33
CA SER A 50 6.54 -9.70 -6.07
C SER A 50 7.36 -10.27 -4.92
N PHE A 51 6.76 -11.11 -4.06
CA PHE A 51 7.58 -11.88 -3.11
C PHE A 51 8.48 -12.90 -3.83
N SER A 52 9.58 -13.31 -3.20
CA SER A 52 10.51 -14.28 -3.78
C SER A 52 9.83 -15.61 -4.16
N PHE A 53 8.86 -16.06 -3.36
CA PHE A 53 8.10 -17.29 -3.61
C PHE A 53 7.11 -17.17 -4.79
N GLU A 54 6.72 -15.94 -5.20
CA GLU A 54 5.85 -15.73 -6.37
C GLU A 54 6.55 -16.11 -7.69
N ARG A 55 7.87 -16.37 -7.65
CA ARG A 55 8.63 -16.91 -8.78
C ARG A 55 8.68 -18.45 -8.80
N SER A 56 8.03 -19.10 -7.85
CA SER A 56 7.94 -20.56 -7.81
C SER A 56 6.96 -21.11 -8.85
N GLN A 57 7.03 -22.42 -9.10
CA GLN A 57 6.10 -23.12 -10.00
C GLN A 57 4.63 -22.97 -9.59
N LEU A 58 4.36 -22.67 -8.31
CA LEU A 58 3.00 -22.42 -7.83
C LEU A 58 2.30 -21.27 -8.57
N PHE A 59 3.07 -20.28 -9.03
CA PHE A 59 2.57 -19.09 -9.72
C PHE A 59 2.89 -19.09 -11.22
N ALA A 60 3.39 -20.20 -11.74
CA ALA A 60 3.66 -20.33 -13.17
C ALA A 60 2.33 -20.31 -13.96
N ALA A 61 2.36 -19.80 -15.20
CA ALA A 61 1.16 -19.70 -16.03
C ALA A 61 0.55 -21.09 -16.32
N GLU A 62 1.39 -22.12 -16.36
CA GLU A 62 1.00 -23.52 -16.55
C GLU A 62 0.20 -24.08 -15.36
N SER A 63 0.30 -23.46 -14.18
CA SER A 63 -0.42 -23.84 -12.97
C SER A 63 -1.82 -23.23 -12.89
N VAL A 64 -2.17 -22.32 -13.82
CA VAL A 64 -3.50 -21.69 -13.86
C VAL A 64 -4.55 -22.70 -14.36
N PRO A 65 -5.71 -22.84 -13.68
CA PRO A 65 -6.77 -23.74 -14.14
C PRO A 65 -7.24 -23.43 -15.57
N GLN A 66 -7.41 -24.48 -16.39
CA GLN A 66 -7.78 -24.33 -17.81
C GLN A 66 -9.06 -23.49 -18.01
N ALA A 67 -10.11 -23.75 -17.21
CA ALA A 67 -11.37 -23.00 -17.30
C ALA A 67 -11.18 -21.50 -17.03
N GLN A 68 -10.23 -21.13 -16.17
CA GLN A 68 -9.91 -19.73 -15.87
C GLN A 68 -9.09 -19.11 -17.01
N MET A 69 -8.15 -19.85 -17.58
CA MET A 69 -7.42 -19.43 -18.78
C MET A 69 -8.35 -19.17 -19.97
N GLU A 70 -9.38 -19.99 -20.17
CA GLU A 70 -10.38 -19.80 -21.21
C GLU A 70 -11.16 -18.49 -21.00
N LYS A 71 -11.63 -18.22 -19.78
CA LYS A 71 -12.29 -16.94 -19.44
C LYS A 71 -11.38 -15.73 -19.66
N ILE A 72 -10.09 -15.84 -19.32
CA ILE A 72 -9.10 -14.78 -19.58
C ILE A 72 -8.95 -14.53 -21.09
N ARG A 73 -8.83 -15.58 -21.89
CA ARG A 73 -8.75 -15.45 -23.36
C ARG A 73 -10.00 -14.82 -23.95
N GLU A 74 -11.19 -15.23 -23.50
CA GLU A 74 -12.44 -14.59 -23.91
C GLU A 74 -12.49 -13.11 -23.56
N LEU A 75 -12.00 -12.73 -22.38
CA LEU A 75 -11.91 -11.34 -21.95
C LEU A 75 -10.96 -10.52 -22.84
N VAL A 76 -9.81 -11.09 -23.22
CA VAL A 76 -8.86 -10.48 -24.16
C VAL A 76 -9.51 -10.25 -25.52
N GLU A 77 -10.24 -11.24 -26.05
CA GLU A 77 -10.93 -11.14 -27.34
C GLU A 77 -12.04 -10.09 -27.34
N LYS A 78 -12.81 -9.99 -26.25
CA LYS A 78 -13.85 -8.97 -26.06
C LYS A 78 -13.28 -7.56 -25.88
N THR A 79 -12.06 -7.45 -25.36
CA THR A 79 -11.40 -6.17 -25.12
C THR A 79 -10.89 -5.62 -26.45
N LYS A 80 -11.63 -4.68 -27.05
CA LYS A 80 -11.23 -4.03 -28.31
C LYS A 80 -9.86 -3.37 -28.19
N VAL A 81 -8.84 -3.99 -28.76
CA VAL A 81 -7.49 -3.43 -28.92
C VAL A 81 -7.55 -2.41 -30.06
N ARG A 82 -7.90 -1.15 -29.75
CA ARG A 82 -7.93 0.02 -30.67
C ARG A 82 -8.45 -0.28 -32.09
N GLU A 83 -9.75 -0.10 -32.32
CA GLU A 83 -10.21 0.39 -33.62
C GLU A 83 -10.38 1.91 -33.55
N GLU A 84 -9.84 2.60 -34.55
CA GLU A 84 -9.65 4.07 -34.68
C GLU A 84 -10.94 4.92 -34.74
N LYS A 85 -12.07 4.43 -34.24
CA LYS A 85 -13.30 5.24 -34.20
C LYS A 85 -13.37 5.98 -32.88
N VAL A 86 -12.97 7.26 -32.94
CA VAL A 86 -13.18 8.27 -31.89
C VAL A 86 -14.65 8.22 -31.44
N PRO A 87 -14.96 7.77 -30.20
CA PRO A 87 -16.31 7.86 -29.69
C PRO A 87 -16.66 9.34 -29.43
N VAL A 88 -17.94 9.67 -29.63
CA VAL A 88 -18.53 11.01 -29.50
C VAL A 88 -18.43 11.55 -28.06
N GLU A 89 -18.18 10.67 -27.07
CA GLU A 89 -17.65 11.03 -25.76
C GLU A 89 -16.53 10.04 -25.38
N PRO A 90 -15.36 10.51 -24.91
CA PRO A 90 -14.30 9.60 -24.49
C PRO A 90 -14.74 8.84 -23.22
N GLU A 91 -14.85 7.51 -23.32
CA GLU A 91 -15.07 6.65 -22.14
C GLU A 91 -14.06 7.00 -21.02
N PRO A 92 -14.46 6.93 -19.73
CA PRO A 92 -13.57 7.20 -18.63
C PRO A 92 -12.37 6.25 -18.66
N ARG A 93 -11.16 6.83 -18.69
CA ARG A 93 -9.90 6.06 -18.63
C ARG A 93 -9.52 5.81 -17.17
N PHE A 94 -9.03 4.61 -16.89
CA PHE A 94 -8.64 4.18 -15.55
C PHE A 94 -7.19 3.73 -15.51
N LYS A 95 -6.55 3.92 -14.34
CA LYS A 95 -5.33 3.23 -13.94
C LYS A 95 -5.66 2.22 -12.84
N ALA A 96 -5.13 1.01 -12.93
CA ALA A 96 -5.37 -0.06 -11.96
C ALA A 96 -4.14 -0.29 -11.08
N VAL A 97 -4.36 -0.70 -9.83
CA VAL A 97 -3.31 -1.22 -8.95
C VAL A 97 -3.81 -2.41 -8.15
N VAL A 98 -2.95 -3.41 -8.00
CA VAL A 98 -3.13 -4.57 -7.13
C VAL A 98 -2.62 -4.23 -5.74
N ARG A 99 -3.44 -4.50 -4.75
CA ARG A 99 -3.19 -4.25 -3.34
C ARG A 99 -3.36 -5.54 -2.55
N ASP A 100 -2.33 -5.89 -1.78
CA ASP A 100 -2.24 -7.14 -1.01
C ASP A 100 -2.60 -6.96 0.47
N VAL A 101 -3.02 -5.75 0.86
CA VAL A 101 -3.40 -5.41 2.24
C VAL A 101 -4.75 -4.69 2.26
N PRO A 102 -5.62 -4.90 3.26
CA PRO A 102 -7.00 -4.42 3.21
C PRO A 102 -7.16 -2.90 3.44
N ILE A 103 -6.10 -2.20 3.83
CA ILE A 103 -6.10 -0.74 4.04
C ILE A 103 -5.41 0.02 2.91
N ARG A 104 -5.76 1.30 2.74
CA ARG A 104 -5.16 2.23 1.77
C ARG A 104 -4.28 3.26 2.47
N THR A 105 -2.97 3.10 2.39
CA THR A 105 -1.97 3.95 3.03
C THR A 105 -0.68 4.03 2.22
N THR A 106 -0.01 5.18 2.29
CA THR A 106 1.36 5.37 1.78
C THR A 106 2.43 4.81 2.72
N GLN A 107 2.05 4.41 3.94
CA GLN A 107 2.97 3.95 4.99
C GLN A 107 3.36 2.49 4.86
N ILE A 108 2.59 1.72 4.08
CA ILE A 108 2.78 0.27 3.90
C ILE A 108 3.00 0.01 2.41
N ALA A 109 4.08 -0.71 2.09
CA ALA A 109 4.34 -1.14 0.73
C ALA A 109 3.18 -2.02 0.22
N LYS A 110 2.93 -2.02 -1.10
CA LYS A 110 1.81 -2.75 -1.72
C LYS A 110 0.39 -2.34 -1.23
N SER A 111 0.26 -1.23 -0.50
CA SER A 111 -1.02 -0.65 -0.14
C SER A 111 -1.45 0.41 -1.17
N THR A 112 -0.87 1.61 -1.13
CA THR A 112 -1.12 2.65 -2.13
C THR A 112 0.18 2.99 -2.85
N PRO A 113 0.25 2.89 -4.19
CA PRO A 113 1.45 3.22 -4.92
C PRO A 113 1.74 4.72 -4.83
N LYS A 114 3.01 5.10 -4.97
CA LYS A 114 3.49 6.49 -4.88
C LYS A 114 2.72 7.45 -5.80
N TRP A 115 2.31 6.99 -6.98
CA TRP A 115 1.58 7.80 -7.97
C TRP A 115 0.10 8.02 -7.63
N ALA A 116 -0.48 7.22 -6.73
CA ALA A 116 -1.88 7.29 -6.34
C ALA A 116 -2.10 7.93 -4.96
N ALA A 117 -1.05 8.42 -4.31
CA ALA A 117 -1.17 9.03 -2.98
C ALA A 117 -2.11 10.26 -3.02
N GLY A 118 -3.22 10.19 -2.28
CA GLY A 118 -4.24 11.25 -2.28
C GLY A 118 -5.21 11.23 -3.46
N ALA A 119 -5.07 10.27 -4.39
CA ALA A 119 -6.01 10.09 -5.48
C ALA A 119 -7.28 9.38 -4.99
N LYS A 120 -8.41 9.69 -5.65
CA LYS A 120 -9.70 9.06 -5.39
C LYS A 120 -9.72 7.68 -6.04
N VAL A 121 -9.99 6.66 -5.24
CA VAL A 121 -10.38 5.36 -5.77
C VAL A 121 -11.80 5.46 -6.28
N ASP A 122 -12.00 5.18 -7.56
CA ASP A 122 -13.32 5.17 -8.19
C ASP A 122 -14.05 3.86 -7.88
N ARG A 123 -13.32 2.75 -7.94
CA ARG A 123 -13.82 1.40 -7.66
C ARG A 123 -12.74 0.51 -7.08
N THR A 124 -13.13 -0.44 -6.23
CA THR A 124 -12.26 -1.52 -5.74
C THR A 124 -12.91 -2.84 -6.11
N ILE A 125 -12.14 -3.74 -6.76
CA ILE A 125 -12.53 -5.13 -7.01
C ILE A 125 -11.99 -6.00 -5.86
N GLY A 126 -12.81 -6.91 -5.35
CA GLY A 126 -12.45 -7.79 -4.24
C GLY A 126 -12.90 -7.28 -2.87
N PRO A 127 -12.43 -7.91 -1.77
CA PRO A 127 -11.27 -8.80 -1.71
C PRO A 127 -11.50 -10.19 -2.30
N ILE A 128 -10.49 -10.73 -2.97
CA ILE A 128 -10.48 -12.09 -3.55
C ILE A 128 -9.27 -12.84 -3.01
N THR A 129 -9.47 -14.07 -2.55
CA THR A 129 -8.38 -14.90 -2.01
C THR A 129 -7.50 -15.43 -3.16
N GLN A 130 -6.19 -15.32 -3.03
CA GLN A 130 -5.21 -15.90 -3.95
C GLN A 130 -4.86 -17.35 -3.55
N VAL A 131 -4.24 -18.13 -4.44
CA VAL A 131 -3.82 -19.53 -4.15
C VAL A 131 -2.92 -19.70 -2.91
N ASP A 132 -2.18 -18.65 -2.54
CA ASP A 132 -1.34 -18.60 -1.33
C ASP A 132 -2.07 -18.06 -0.09
N GLY A 133 -3.39 -17.83 -0.17
CA GLY A 133 -4.20 -17.41 0.96
C GLY A 133 -4.18 -15.90 1.26
N ARG A 134 -3.43 -15.08 0.51
CA ARG A 134 -3.54 -13.62 0.61
C ARG A 134 -4.86 -13.13 0.05
N GLU A 135 -5.38 -12.06 0.63
CA GLU A 135 -6.50 -11.31 0.06
C GLU A 135 -5.97 -10.21 -0.87
N VAL A 136 -6.44 -10.24 -2.12
CA VAL A 136 -6.07 -9.30 -3.17
C VAL A 136 -7.24 -8.37 -3.47
N LEU A 137 -6.95 -7.07 -3.56
CA LEU A 137 -7.88 -6.04 -3.98
C LEU A 137 -7.30 -5.32 -5.20
N ILE A 138 -8.16 -4.90 -6.14
CA ILE A 138 -7.73 -4.13 -7.31
C ILE A 138 -8.42 -2.77 -7.28
N ASP A 139 -7.65 -1.72 -7.02
CA ASP A 139 -8.16 -0.35 -6.97
C ASP A 139 -8.05 0.30 -8.36
N LEU A 140 -9.16 0.88 -8.84
CA LEU A 140 -9.27 1.61 -10.10
C LEU A 140 -9.34 3.11 -9.82
N TYR A 141 -8.46 3.86 -10.48
CA TYR A 141 -8.35 5.31 -10.36
C TYR A 141 -8.72 5.98 -11.68
N ARG A 142 -9.65 6.93 -11.62
CA ARG A 142 -10.07 7.67 -12.81
C ARG A 142 -9.02 8.70 -13.22
N VAL A 143 -8.62 8.64 -14.50
CA VAL A 143 -7.80 9.68 -15.14
C VAL A 143 -8.69 10.85 -15.52
N THR A 144 -8.21 12.06 -15.23
CA THR A 144 -8.89 13.33 -15.48
C THR A 144 -8.08 14.19 -16.43
N ARG A 145 -8.74 15.06 -17.20
CA ARG A 145 -8.05 16.09 -18.00
C ARG A 145 -7.91 17.35 -17.16
N LEU A 146 -6.67 17.80 -16.96
CA LEU A 146 -6.33 19.02 -16.21
C LEU A 146 -5.44 19.92 -17.08
N ILE A 147 -5.61 21.22 -16.91
CA ILE A 147 -4.78 22.27 -17.51
C ILE A 147 -3.54 22.46 -16.63
N GLY A 148 -2.36 22.40 -17.24
CA GLY A 148 -1.09 22.65 -16.54
C GLY A 148 -0.60 24.08 -16.72
N LEU A 149 -0.25 24.74 -15.62
CA LEU A 149 0.47 26.02 -15.60
C LEU A 149 1.95 25.78 -15.29
N TYR A 150 2.82 26.24 -16.17
CA TYR A 150 4.26 25.97 -16.15
C TYR A 150 5.06 27.24 -15.87
N GLN A 151 6.12 27.12 -15.10
CA GLN A 151 7.19 28.12 -15.09
C GLN A 151 8.02 28.00 -16.38
N GLN A 152 8.57 29.11 -16.84
CA GLN A 152 9.50 29.12 -17.96
C GLN A 152 10.65 28.12 -17.73
N ASN A 153 10.97 27.33 -18.76
CA ASN A 153 12.01 26.28 -18.74
C ASN A 153 11.77 25.14 -17.72
N SER A 154 10.58 25.03 -17.13
CA SER A 154 10.23 23.91 -16.25
C SER A 154 9.54 22.80 -17.07
N PRO A 155 10.02 21.53 -17.01
CA PRO A 155 9.37 20.44 -17.72
C PRO A 155 8.06 19.99 -17.05
N LEU A 156 7.86 20.37 -15.78
CA LEU A 156 6.74 19.97 -14.94
C LEU A 156 5.84 21.17 -14.60
N PRO A 157 4.51 21.03 -14.61
CA PRO A 157 3.60 22.10 -14.23
C PRO A 157 3.74 22.42 -12.73
N VAL A 158 3.60 23.69 -12.37
CA VAL A 158 3.51 24.13 -10.97
C VAL A 158 2.14 23.80 -10.39
N ILE A 159 1.08 23.94 -11.19
CA ILE A 159 -0.29 23.64 -10.81
C ILE A 159 -1.03 22.99 -11.98
N LEU A 160 -1.83 21.97 -11.68
CA LEU A 160 -2.78 21.32 -12.58
C LEU A 160 -4.20 21.58 -12.06
N PHE A 161 -5.12 22.03 -12.91
CA PHE A 161 -6.46 22.43 -12.50
C PHE A 161 -7.50 22.28 -13.63
N GLN A 162 -8.78 22.45 -13.30
CA GLN A 162 -9.86 22.58 -14.27
C GLN A 162 -10.41 24.00 -14.22
N ALA A 163 -10.67 24.61 -15.38
CA ALA A 163 -11.24 25.95 -15.47
C ALA A 163 -12.58 25.93 -16.20
N THR A 164 -13.43 26.90 -15.85
CA THR A 164 -14.64 27.24 -16.60
C THR A 164 -14.33 28.39 -17.56
N PHE A 165 -14.67 28.23 -18.82
CA PHE A 165 -14.51 29.25 -19.85
C PHE A 165 -15.89 29.72 -20.31
N GLN A 166 -16.05 31.01 -20.55
CA GLN A 166 -17.25 31.52 -21.20
C GLN A 166 -17.15 31.14 -22.68
N LEU A 167 -17.98 30.19 -23.13
CA LEU A 167 -18.05 29.76 -24.52
C LEU A 167 -18.14 30.98 -25.45
N ARG A 168 -17.11 31.23 -26.25
CA ARG A 168 -17.27 32.06 -27.46
C ARG A 168 -18.04 31.22 -28.46
N GLN A 169 -19.21 31.70 -28.90
CA GLN A 169 -20.13 31.03 -29.84
C GLN A 169 -19.53 30.73 -31.25
N LEU A 170 -18.22 30.93 -31.46
CA LEU A 170 -17.52 30.78 -32.73
C LEU A 170 -16.16 30.09 -32.52
N SER A 171 -16.16 28.86 -32.00
CA SER A 171 -14.97 28.01 -31.99
C SER A 171 -14.91 27.24 -33.31
N GLY A 172 -14.05 27.68 -34.23
CA GLY A 172 -13.79 26.97 -35.48
C GLY A 172 -13.20 25.58 -35.25
N VAL A 173 -13.46 24.65 -36.18
CA VAL A 173 -12.89 23.29 -36.17
C VAL A 173 -11.37 23.39 -36.09
N GLY A 174 -10.78 22.94 -34.97
CA GLY A 174 -9.34 23.00 -34.71
C GLY A 174 -8.86 24.04 -33.68
N SER A 175 -9.76 24.80 -33.02
CA SER A 175 -9.36 25.71 -31.94
C SER A 175 -8.89 24.95 -30.69
N SER A 176 -7.78 25.39 -30.08
CA SER A 176 -7.34 24.92 -28.75
C SER A 176 -8.49 25.01 -27.74
N THR A 177 -8.68 23.95 -26.96
CA THR A 177 -9.69 23.90 -25.88
C THR A 177 -9.29 24.72 -24.65
N ILE A 178 -8.07 25.31 -24.64
CA ILE A 178 -7.53 26.10 -23.53
C ILE A 178 -7.50 27.58 -23.95
N GLU A 179 -8.25 28.41 -23.24
CA GLU A 179 -8.25 29.87 -23.42
C GLU A 179 -7.07 30.52 -22.68
N VAL A 180 -6.34 31.41 -23.35
CA VAL A 180 -5.28 32.21 -22.71
C VAL A 180 -5.90 33.44 -22.05
N SER A 181 -5.84 33.48 -20.72
CA SER A 181 -6.38 34.57 -19.90
C SER A 181 -5.42 34.95 -18.77
N LYS A 182 -5.59 36.15 -18.20
CA LYS A 182 -4.98 36.54 -16.91
C LYS A 182 -5.73 35.97 -15.71
N GLU A 183 -6.95 35.51 -15.93
CA GLU A 183 -7.87 35.07 -14.90
C GLU A 183 -8.49 33.74 -15.28
N TYR A 184 -8.37 32.75 -14.39
CA TYR A 184 -8.98 31.44 -14.52
C TYR A 184 -9.90 31.18 -13.33
N ASN A 185 -11.19 31.00 -13.60
CA ASN A 185 -12.16 30.56 -12.60
C ASN A 185 -12.17 29.04 -12.56
N LEU A 186 -11.80 28.48 -11.41
CA LEU A 186 -11.64 27.05 -11.24
C LEU A 186 -13.01 26.36 -11.17
N ALA A 187 -13.16 25.28 -11.95
CA ALA A 187 -14.31 24.41 -11.86
C ALA A 187 -14.21 23.54 -10.59
N LYS A 188 -15.36 23.07 -10.11
CA LYS A 188 -15.42 22.00 -9.10
C LYS A 188 -14.69 20.76 -9.63
N GLY A 189 -13.75 20.22 -8.86
CA GLY A 189 -12.91 19.14 -9.37
C GLY A 189 -11.65 18.93 -8.53
N SER A 190 -10.52 18.78 -9.22
CA SER A 190 -9.23 18.48 -8.62
C SER A 190 -8.19 19.53 -9.00
N VAL A 191 -7.41 19.93 -8.01
CA VAL A 191 -6.24 20.77 -8.16
C VAL A 191 -5.03 20.02 -7.61
N TRP A 192 -3.97 19.93 -8.40
CA TRP A 192 -2.69 19.35 -7.96
C TRP A 192 -1.62 20.43 -7.99
N ILE A 193 -0.94 20.64 -6.86
CA ILE A 193 0.10 21.66 -6.70
C ILE A 193 1.43 20.97 -6.51
N ARG A 194 2.46 21.35 -7.27
CA ARG A 194 3.80 20.78 -7.13
C ARG A 194 4.33 21.09 -5.72
N ALA A 195 4.61 20.04 -4.94
CA ALA A 195 4.88 20.16 -3.51
C ALA A 195 6.15 20.96 -3.23
N ASP A 196 7.15 20.86 -4.11
CA ASP A 196 8.42 21.59 -3.99
C ASP A 196 8.25 23.11 -4.11
N MET A 197 7.14 23.59 -4.65
CA MET A 197 6.81 25.00 -4.71
C MET A 197 6.41 25.54 -3.34
N LEU A 198 5.83 24.70 -2.47
CA LEU A 198 5.39 25.09 -1.12
C LEU A 198 6.40 24.67 -0.04
N ALA A 199 7.01 23.50 -0.17
CA ALA A 199 7.99 22.96 0.78
C ALA A 199 9.32 22.67 0.09
N THR A 200 10.39 23.33 0.53
CA THR A 200 11.71 23.27 -0.14
C THR A 200 12.35 21.88 -0.11
N ASN A 201 12.00 21.04 0.86
CA ASN A 201 12.52 19.68 0.98
C ASN A 201 11.70 18.63 0.20
N ALA A 202 10.66 19.03 -0.54
CA ALA A 202 9.87 18.10 -1.34
C ALA A 202 10.57 17.79 -2.68
N PRO A 203 10.52 16.53 -3.16
CA PRO A 203 10.94 16.20 -4.53
C PRO A 203 10.08 16.92 -5.58
N SER A 204 10.69 17.30 -6.71
CA SER A 204 10.03 18.07 -7.77
C SER A 204 8.93 17.32 -8.53
N ASN A 205 8.88 15.99 -8.42
CA ASN A 205 7.83 15.16 -9.02
C ASN A 205 6.65 14.89 -8.08
N ARG A 206 6.61 15.49 -6.89
CA ARG A 206 5.52 15.31 -5.92
C ARG A 206 4.46 16.39 -6.10
N TYR A 207 3.20 15.99 -6.09
CA TYR A 207 2.06 16.89 -6.22
C TYR A 207 1.06 16.68 -5.09
N ALA A 208 0.76 17.76 -4.34
CA ALA A 208 -0.27 17.80 -3.33
C ALA A 208 -1.65 17.90 -4.01
N GLY A 209 -2.51 16.90 -3.80
CA GLY A 209 -3.84 16.83 -4.40
C GLY A 209 -4.92 17.40 -3.49
N LEU A 210 -5.76 18.29 -4.03
CA LEU A 210 -6.86 18.93 -3.33
C LEU A 210 -8.16 18.82 -4.14
N LYS A 211 -9.23 18.37 -3.49
CA LYS A 211 -10.60 18.49 -4.00
C LYS A 211 -11.12 19.90 -3.76
N VAL A 212 -11.63 20.56 -4.79
CA VAL A 212 -12.10 21.94 -4.73
C VAL A 212 -13.54 22.06 -5.22
N ASP A 213 -14.32 22.94 -4.60
CA ASP A 213 -15.62 23.37 -5.12
C ASP A 213 -15.49 24.53 -6.12
N GLY A 214 -14.34 25.20 -6.11
CA GLY A 214 -13.98 26.24 -7.06
C GLY A 214 -12.76 27.04 -6.58
N GLY A 215 -12.56 28.22 -7.14
CA GLY A 215 -11.45 29.09 -6.80
C GLY A 215 -11.03 29.96 -7.97
N LYS A 216 -9.89 30.62 -7.83
CA LYS A 216 -9.39 31.60 -8.80
C LYS A 216 -7.87 31.54 -8.92
N ILE A 217 -7.37 31.59 -10.15
CA ILE A 217 -5.95 31.85 -10.45
C ILE A 217 -5.87 33.19 -11.17
N GLN A 218 -5.15 34.15 -10.59
CA GLN A 218 -4.89 35.47 -11.17
C GLN A 218 -3.42 35.61 -11.55
N LEU A 219 -3.17 36.12 -12.74
CA LEU A 219 -1.85 36.34 -13.31
C LEU A 219 -1.65 37.83 -13.60
N SER A 220 -0.45 38.37 -13.32
CA SER A 220 -0.16 39.77 -13.69
C SER A 220 -0.07 40.00 -15.20
N HIS A 221 0.29 38.95 -15.95
CA HIS A 221 0.46 38.95 -17.40
C HIS A 221 -0.17 37.69 -18.02
N ASN A 222 -0.51 37.75 -19.32
CA ASN A 222 -1.00 36.58 -20.04
C ASN A 222 0.11 35.52 -20.12
N PRO A 223 -0.20 34.23 -19.92
CA PRO A 223 0.71 33.15 -20.22
C PRO A 223 0.83 32.96 -21.73
N VAL A 224 1.85 32.23 -22.17
CA VAL A 224 2.02 31.82 -23.57
C VAL A 224 1.59 30.36 -23.71
N LEU A 225 0.71 30.08 -24.67
CA LEU A 225 0.32 28.71 -24.98
C LEU A 225 1.40 28.06 -25.87
N GLN A 226 2.05 27.01 -25.37
CA GLN A 226 3.05 26.21 -26.10
C GLN A 226 2.55 24.76 -26.20
N GLY A 227 1.91 24.42 -27.31
CA GLY A 227 1.12 23.18 -27.41
C GLY A 227 -0.08 23.24 -26.48
N GLU A 228 -0.20 22.28 -25.56
CA GLU A 228 -1.24 22.26 -24.52
C GLU A 228 -0.78 22.85 -23.17
N LYS A 229 0.40 23.49 -23.13
CA LYS A 229 1.00 24.02 -21.91
C LYS A 229 0.82 25.54 -21.79
N LEU A 230 0.28 26.01 -20.66
CA LEU A 230 0.26 27.43 -20.32
C LEU A 230 1.59 27.79 -19.63
N VAL A 231 2.47 28.52 -20.32
CA VAL A 231 3.80 28.88 -19.82
C VAL A 231 3.80 30.32 -19.31
N LEU A 232 4.19 30.51 -18.06
CA LEU A 232 4.36 31.81 -17.41
C LEU A 232 5.64 32.49 -17.89
N GLY A 233 5.57 33.80 -18.13
CA GLY A 233 6.78 34.62 -18.33
C GLY A 233 7.56 34.81 -17.02
N ALA A 234 8.86 35.08 -17.12
CA ALA A 234 9.80 35.14 -15.98
C ALA A 234 9.40 36.08 -14.82
N GLN A 235 8.61 37.13 -15.07
CA GLN A 235 8.17 38.11 -14.08
C GLN A 235 6.65 38.05 -13.80
N THR A 236 6.00 36.97 -14.23
CA THR A 236 4.55 36.82 -14.01
C THR A 236 4.29 36.48 -12.56
N GLY A 237 3.58 37.37 -11.87
CA GLY A 237 3.06 37.12 -10.53
C GLY A 237 1.79 36.28 -10.63
N VAL A 238 1.67 35.30 -9.74
CA VAL A 238 0.56 34.35 -9.66
C VAL A 238 -0.04 34.42 -8.28
N GLN A 239 -1.36 34.61 -8.21
CA GLN A 239 -2.15 34.52 -6.99
C GLN A 239 -3.18 33.41 -7.15
N VAL A 240 -3.23 32.49 -6.20
CA VAL A 240 -4.14 31.34 -6.20
C VAL A 240 -5.00 31.43 -4.96
N SER A 241 -6.32 31.33 -5.12
CA SER A 241 -7.28 31.16 -4.05
C SER A 241 -8.17 29.95 -4.33
N LEU A 242 -8.22 29.01 -3.39
CA LEU A 242 -8.97 27.76 -3.53
C LEU A 242 -10.11 27.71 -2.50
N ASN A 243 -11.28 27.31 -2.96
CA ASN A 243 -12.41 26.93 -2.12
C ASN A 243 -12.41 25.40 -2.01
N LEU A 244 -12.01 24.89 -0.85
CA LEU A 244 -11.77 23.48 -0.62
C LEU A 244 -13.10 22.76 -0.34
N SER A 245 -13.30 21.60 -0.98
CA SER A 245 -14.52 20.83 -0.77
C SER A 245 -14.53 20.19 0.61
N ALA A 246 -15.63 20.36 1.34
CA ALA A 246 -15.90 19.54 2.51
C ALA A 246 -16.06 18.07 2.08
N ILE A 247 -15.38 17.15 2.76
CA ILE A 247 -15.54 15.72 2.53
C ILE A 247 -16.64 15.23 3.47
N ALA A 248 -17.73 14.71 2.90
CA ALA A 248 -18.73 14.01 3.67
C ALA A 248 -18.11 12.76 4.32
N PRO A 249 -18.43 12.45 5.59
CA PRO A 249 -18.07 11.17 6.18
C PRO A 249 -18.49 10.03 5.25
N LYS A 250 -17.60 9.06 5.03
CA LYS A 250 -18.02 7.82 4.36
C LYS A 250 -19.13 7.19 5.18
N SER A 251 -20.15 6.67 4.49
CA SER A 251 -21.23 5.95 5.14
C SER A 251 -20.63 4.81 5.97
N PRO A 252 -20.94 4.75 7.27
CA PRO A 252 -20.46 3.67 8.12
C PRO A 252 -20.88 2.31 7.58
N ASN A 253 -20.04 1.31 7.76
CA ASN A 253 -20.55 -0.05 7.77
C ASN A 253 -21.29 -0.28 9.09
N SER A 254 -22.62 -0.16 9.07
CA SER A 254 -23.47 -0.26 10.27
C SER A 254 -23.33 -1.62 10.97
N ASN A 255 -22.94 -2.66 10.23
CA ASN A 255 -22.87 -4.03 10.73
C ASN A 255 -21.48 -4.39 11.27
N SER A 256 -20.46 -3.55 11.06
CA SER A 256 -19.09 -3.82 11.51
C SER A 256 -18.81 -3.24 12.88
N THR A 257 -18.23 -4.05 13.75
CA THR A 257 -17.67 -3.63 15.06
C THR A 257 -16.30 -2.97 14.93
N TYR A 258 -15.57 -3.25 13.85
CA TYR A 258 -14.28 -2.62 13.51
C TYR A 258 -14.47 -1.26 12.83
N GLY A 259 -13.48 -0.38 12.92
CA GLY A 259 -13.47 0.90 12.20
C GLY A 259 -14.23 2.03 12.90
N LYS A 260 -14.83 1.75 14.06
CA LYS A 260 -15.74 2.67 14.77
C LYS A 260 -15.06 3.95 15.26
N ASP A 261 -13.78 3.89 15.64
CA ASP A 261 -13.05 5.12 16.01
C ASP A 261 -12.89 6.06 14.81
N ALA A 262 -12.65 5.51 13.62
CA ALA A 262 -12.56 6.28 12.38
C ALA A 262 -13.93 6.75 11.86
N GLU A 263 -15.01 6.06 12.23
CA GLU A 263 -16.39 6.50 11.96
C GLU A 263 -16.75 7.77 12.74
N VAL A 264 -16.38 7.82 14.04
CA VAL A 264 -16.75 8.94 14.93
C VAL A 264 -15.76 10.10 14.90
N VAL A 265 -14.66 9.99 14.17
CA VAL A 265 -13.70 11.08 13.99
C VAL A 265 -14.36 12.24 13.23
N GLN A 266 -14.20 13.46 13.72
CA GLN A 266 -14.74 14.65 13.05
C GLN A 266 -13.57 15.57 12.68
N ALA A 267 -13.19 15.55 11.42
CA ALA A 267 -12.12 16.39 10.88
C ALA A 267 -12.73 17.49 10.00
N THR A 268 -12.75 18.71 10.53
CA THR A 268 -13.13 19.92 9.77
C THR A 268 -11.86 20.56 9.24
N THR A 269 -11.45 20.18 8.03
CA THR A 269 -10.28 20.76 7.36
C THR A 269 -10.52 22.22 6.94
N PRO A 270 -9.47 23.00 6.63
CA PRO A 270 -9.63 24.37 6.13
C PRO A 270 -10.57 24.44 4.92
N ALA A 271 -11.52 25.38 4.93
CA ALA A 271 -12.44 25.60 3.80
C ALA A 271 -11.82 26.44 2.67
N SER A 272 -10.73 27.15 2.96
CA SER A 272 -10.02 27.99 1.99
C SER A 272 -8.52 27.90 2.16
N PHE A 273 -7.81 28.00 1.04
CA PHE A 273 -6.35 28.01 0.98
C PHE A 273 -5.89 28.96 -0.13
N ALA A 274 -4.99 29.89 0.19
CA ALA A 274 -4.46 30.83 -0.78
C ALA A 274 -2.93 30.96 -0.67
N PHE A 275 -2.28 31.12 -1.82
CA PHE A 275 -0.83 31.31 -1.92
C PHE A 275 -0.47 32.11 -3.17
N SER A 276 0.74 32.64 -3.20
CA SER A 276 1.25 33.41 -4.33
C SER A 276 2.72 33.14 -4.60
N PHE A 277 3.15 33.30 -5.86
CA PHE A 277 4.55 33.24 -6.27
C PHE A 277 4.78 34.15 -7.48
N SER A 278 6.03 34.46 -7.80
CA SER A 278 6.40 35.21 -9.00
C SER A 278 7.63 34.59 -9.66
N GLY A 279 7.58 34.41 -10.98
CA GLY A 279 8.69 33.83 -11.72
C GLY A 279 9.12 32.47 -11.17
N ALA A 280 10.40 32.33 -10.84
CA ALA A 280 10.99 31.11 -10.25
C ALA A 280 10.90 31.04 -8.72
N SER A 281 10.26 32.00 -8.05
CA SER A 281 10.17 32.02 -6.58
C SER A 281 9.36 30.85 -6.04
N LYS A 282 9.67 30.42 -4.81
CA LYS A 282 8.79 29.52 -4.07
C LYS A 282 7.48 30.23 -3.71
N ALA A 283 6.43 29.45 -3.52
CA ALA A 283 5.11 29.92 -3.14
C ALA A 283 5.09 30.34 -1.67
N GLN A 284 4.50 31.49 -1.42
CA GLN A 284 4.22 32.01 -0.08
C GLN A 284 2.74 31.78 0.22
N VAL A 285 2.45 31.11 1.33
CA VAL A 285 1.08 30.91 1.79
C VAL A 285 0.52 32.26 2.26
N ALA A 286 -0.54 32.72 1.62
CA ALA A 286 -1.19 33.99 1.93
C ALA A 286 -2.20 33.81 3.07
N SER A 287 -3.07 32.81 2.98
CA SER A 287 -4.08 32.51 4.01
C SER A 287 -4.43 31.03 4.06
N LEU A 288 -4.91 30.59 5.22
CA LEU A 288 -5.43 29.25 5.47
C LEU A 288 -6.63 29.38 6.41
N GLY A 289 -7.74 28.75 6.06
CA GLY A 289 -8.95 28.74 6.89
C GLY A 289 -8.73 28.06 8.24
N ASN A 290 -9.53 28.43 9.24
CA ASN A 290 -9.57 27.76 10.54
C ASN A 290 -10.07 26.32 10.36
N SER A 291 -9.69 25.47 11.31
CA SER A 291 -9.96 24.03 11.22
C SER A 291 -10.02 23.40 12.60
N SER A 292 -10.67 22.24 12.71
CA SER A 292 -10.90 21.56 14.00
C SER A 292 -10.86 20.05 13.85
N LEU A 293 -10.49 19.35 14.91
CA LEU A 293 -10.49 17.89 14.96
C LEU A 293 -11.13 17.39 16.26
N ARG A 294 -12.02 16.42 16.18
CA ARG A 294 -12.42 15.57 17.31
C ARG A 294 -11.84 14.18 17.11
N LEU A 295 -10.95 13.76 18.01
CA LEU A 295 -10.23 12.49 17.95
C LEU A 295 -10.26 11.83 19.33
N TYR A 296 -10.68 10.56 19.40
CA TYR A 296 -10.79 9.78 20.65
C TYR A 296 -11.50 10.53 21.79
N GLY A 297 -12.53 11.31 21.45
CA GLY A 297 -13.30 12.12 22.41
C GLY A 297 -12.66 13.47 22.78
N GLN A 298 -11.39 13.72 22.43
CA GLN A 298 -10.72 15.00 22.63
C GLN A 298 -10.98 15.94 21.44
N GLN A 299 -11.17 17.23 21.71
CA GLN A 299 -11.37 18.26 20.69
C GLN A 299 -10.14 19.16 20.57
N PHE A 300 -9.79 19.49 19.34
CA PHE A 300 -8.71 20.39 18.96
C PHE A 300 -9.26 21.48 18.04
N GLN A 301 -8.79 22.70 18.26
CA GLN A 301 -9.01 23.86 17.41
C GLN A 301 -7.66 24.31 16.87
N PHE A 302 -7.61 24.57 15.56
CA PHE A 302 -6.38 24.92 14.88
C PHE A 302 -6.46 26.26 14.19
N THR A 303 -5.40 27.06 14.38
CA THR A 303 -5.13 28.27 13.61
C THR A 303 -3.81 28.13 12.87
N ARG A 304 -3.63 28.91 11.80
CA ARG A 304 -2.39 28.88 11.02
C ARG A 304 -1.19 29.33 11.86
N LYS A 305 -0.11 28.53 11.86
CA LYS A 305 1.20 28.97 12.33
C LYS A 305 1.96 29.62 11.16
N ASN A 306 2.57 30.78 11.39
CA ASN A 306 3.41 31.43 10.37
C ASN A 306 4.79 30.75 10.28
N ALA A 307 4.81 29.53 9.74
CA ALA A 307 6.02 28.75 9.49
C ALA A 307 6.03 28.26 8.04
N ALA A 308 7.22 28.01 7.51
CA ALA A 308 7.38 27.44 6.17
C ALA A 308 6.73 26.04 6.10
N PRO A 309 6.01 25.71 5.02
CA PRO A 309 5.53 24.34 4.80
C PRO A 309 6.70 23.35 4.70
N LEU A 310 6.43 22.10 5.09
CA LEU A 310 7.39 21.01 5.12
C LEU A 310 6.85 19.81 4.35
N TYR A 311 7.73 18.98 3.80
CA TYR A 311 7.35 17.69 3.22
C TYR A 311 7.79 16.54 4.12
N HIS A 312 6.85 15.67 4.49
CA HIS A 312 7.14 14.47 5.26
C HIS A 312 7.33 13.28 4.32
N THR A 313 8.58 12.86 4.09
CA THR A 313 8.93 11.84 3.11
C THR A 313 8.25 10.50 3.34
N GLN A 314 8.27 10.00 4.58
CA GLN A 314 7.69 8.68 4.90
C GLN A 314 6.16 8.63 4.71
N LEU A 315 5.45 9.68 5.12
CA LEU A 315 4.00 9.77 4.94
C LEU A 315 3.60 10.20 3.52
N SER A 316 4.55 10.71 2.74
CA SER A 316 4.33 11.36 1.45
C SER A 316 3.29 12.48 1.57
N ARG A 317 3.52 13.43 2.49
CA ARG A 317 2.58 14.53 2.77
C ARG A 317 3.25 15.89 2.76
N LEU A 318 2.56 16.88 2.20
CA LEU A 318 2.83 18.29 2.42
C LEU A 318 2.18 18.71 3.74
N LEU A 319 2.96 19.36 4.60
CA LEU A 319 2.56 19.77 5.94
C LEU A 319 2.54 21.30 6.02
N LEU A 320 1.37 21.86 6.32
CA LEU A 320 1.22 23.25 6.71
C LEU A 320 1.07 23.31 8.22
N SER A 321 1.99 23.99 8.90
CA SER A 321 2.05 24.06 10.35
C SER A 321 0.84 24.81 10.95
N LEU A 322 0.29 24.23 12.02
CA LEU A 322 -0.85 24.75 12.76
C LEU A 322 -0.46 25.00 14.22
N HIS A 323 -1.14 25.94 14.85
CA HIS A 323 -1.18 26.10 16.30
C HIS A 323 -2.42 25.38 16.82
N ALA A 324 -2.24 24.43 17.73
CA ALA A 324 -3.34 23.75 18.43
C ALA A 324 -3.62 24.47 19.76
N ASP A 325 -4.90 24.53 20.14
CA ASP A 325 -5.31 25.00 21.48
C ASP A 325 -4.93 24.02 22.60
N GLN A 326 -4.77 22.74 22.27
CA GLN A 326 -4.32 21.69 23.19
C GLN A 326 -2.80 21.49 23.10
N ASN A 327 -2.17 21.15 24.24
CA ASN A 327 -0.73 20.84 24.33
C ASN A 327 -0.44 19.35 24.56
N GLN A 328 -1.46 18.50 24.56
CA GLN A 328 -1.35 17.07 24.80
C GLN A 328 -2.33 16.27 23.95
N ILE A 329 -1.98 15.02 23.69
CA ILE A 329 -2.79 14.00 23.06
C ILE A 329 -3.20 13.03 24.17
N SER A 330 -4.51 12.95 24.45
CA SER A 330 -5.07 12.19 25.55
C SER A 330 -6.33 11.45 25.08
N PRO A 331 -6.22 10.18 24.66
CA PRO A 331 -7.38 9.38 24.29
C PRO A 331 -8.36 9.27 25.46
N VAL A 332 -9.58 9.78 25.31
CA VAL A 332 -10.63 9.76 26.34
C VAL A 332 -11.63 8.65 26.10
N LYS A 333 -12.02 8.44 24.83
CA LYS A 333 -12.98 7.43 24.41
C LYS A 333 -12.47 6.71 23.17
N GLN A 334 -12.39 5.39 23.27
CA GLN A 334 -12.00 4.48 22.19
C GLN A 334 -13.06 3.41 22.04
N ILE A 335 -13.21 2.92 20.81
CA ILE A 335 -14.26 1.97 20.44
C ILE A 335 -13.66 0.73 19.76
N SER A 336 -12.47 0.85 19.14
CA SER A 336 -11.80 -0.25 18.46
C SER A 336 -11.70 -1.50 19.34
N PRO A 337 -12.17 -2.66 18.85
CA PRO A 337 -11.96 -3.93 19.53
C PRO A 337 -10.56 -4.52 19.28
N LEU A 338 -9.82 -4.00 18.29
CA LEU A 338 -8.47 -4.49 17.95
C LEU A 338 -7.37 -3.78 18.71
N MET A 339 -7.47 -2.46 18.93
CA MET A 339 -6.38 -1.61 19.41
C MET A 339 -6.84 -0.74 20.59
N ASP A 340 -5.98 -0.63 21.61
CA ASP A 340 -6.20 0.22 22.77
C ASP A 340 -5.00 1.13 23.02
N LEU A 341 -5.24 2.45 23.06
CA LEU A 341 -4.31 3.46 23.55
C LEU A 341 -4.62 3.83 25.00
N SER A 342 -3.61 4.28 25.72
CA SER A 342 -3.79 4.80 27.07
C SER A 342 -2.67 5.79 27.39
N GLN A 343 -2.82 6.47 28.53
CA GLN A 343 -1.95 7.56 28.95
C GLN A 343 -2.01 8.75 27.97
N SER A 344 -1.14 9.72 28.17
CA SER A 344 -1.09 10.95 27.38
C SER A 344 0.32 11.19 26.88
N ALA A 345 0.45 11.90 25.77
CA ALA A 345 1.71 12.44 25.28
C ALA A 345 1.59 13.94 25.09
N SER A 346 2.67 14.68 25.35
CA SER A 346 2.73 16.09 24.95
C SER A 346 2.66 16.20 23.42
N LEU A 347 1.87 17.15 22.92
CA LEU A 347 1.78 17.48 21.51
C LEU A 347 2.99 18.35 21.14
N LYS A 348 3.87 17.84 20.27
CA LYS A 348 5.03 18.58 19.74
C LYS A 348 4.62 19.52 18.62
N ASN A 349 3.93 18.99 17.61
CA ASN A 349 3.50 19.74 16.44
C ASN A 349 2.12 19.27 15.96
N ALA A 350 1.41 20.17 15.29
CA ALA A 350 0.20 19.88 14.55
C ALA A 350 0.30 20.46 13.14
N HIS A 351 -0.18 19.73 12.15
CA HIS A 351 -0.13 20.14 10.76
C HIS A 351 -1.44 19.81 10.04
N TRP A 352 -1.82 20.66 9.08
CA TRP A 352 -2.69 20.23 7.99
C TRP A 352 -1.83 19.46 6.99
N ALA A 353 -2.17 18.20 6.79
CA ALA A 353 -1.34 17.21 6.11
C ALA A 353 -2.03 16.73 4.83
N ILE A 354 -1.52 17.20 3.68
CA ILE A 354 -2.08 16.93 2.35
C ILE A 354 -1.27 15.81 1.70
N PRO A 355 -1.88 14.70 1.25
CA PRO A 355 -1.17 13.64 0.53
C PRO A 355 -0.55 14.14 -0.78
N CYS A 356 0.65 13.64 -1.09
CA CYS A 356 1.40 14.01 -2.28
C CYS A 356 1.71 12.80 -3.17
N ALA A 357 1.17 12.79 -4.38
CA ALA A 357 1.45 11.78 -5.40
C ALA A 357 2.73 12.06 -6.17
N GLU A 358 3.44 11.01 -6.57
CA GLU A 358 4.33 11.04 -7.74
C GLU A 358 3.48 11.03 -9.00
N LEU A 359 2.84 12.17 -9.27
CA LEU A 359 1.77 12.27 -10.24
C LEU A 359 2.31 12.18 -11.66
N ASP A 360 1.71 11.30 -12.47
CA ASP A 360 1.86 11.36 -13.92
C ASP A 360 1.05 12.55 -14.45
N VAL A 361 1.74 13.62 -14.81
CA VAL A 361 1.12 14.88 -15.22
C VAL A 361 0.40 14.79 -16.57
N ASN A 362 0.64 13.75 -17.37
CA ASN A 362 -0.05 13.53 -18.64
C ASN A 362 -1.36 12.74 -18.45
N GLU A 363 -1.45 11.97 -17.37
CA GLU A 363 -2.65 11.22 -16.99
C GLU A 363 -2.97 11.44 -15.51
N PRO A 364 -3.28 12.69 -15.11
CA PRO A 364 -3.48 13.03 -13.71
C PRO A 364 -4.78 12.44 -13.18
N LEU A 365 -4.79 12.10 -11.90
CA LEU A 365 -5.91 11.43 -11.27
C LEU A 365 -6.87 12.41 -10.60
N GLU A 366 -8.12 12.00 -10.40
CA GLU A 366 -9.02 12.73 -9.52
C GLU A 366 -8.46 12.73 -8.09
N ALA A 367 -8.33 13.91 -7.47
CA ALA A 367 -7.98 14.02 -6.06
C ALA A 367 -9.11 13.48 -5.17
N GLY A 368 -8.76 12.67 -4.18
CA GLY A 368 -9.70 12.00 -3.27
C GLY A 368 -10.24 12.88 -2.15
N GLY A 369 -9.59 14.01 -1.87
CA GLY A 369 -9.95 14.84 -0.73
C GLY A 369 -9.06 16.07 -0.57
N VAL A 370 -9.06 16.60 0.64
CA VAL A 370 -8.33 17.82 1.06
C VAL A 370 -7.33 17.51 2.17
N GLY A 371 -6.95 16.23 2.33
CA GLY A 371 -6.08 15.75 3.40
C GLY A 371 -6.77 15.67 4.76
N GLY A 372 -5.98 15.80 5.82
CA GLY A 372 -6.44 15.79 7.21
C GLY A 372 -5.40 16.38 8.13
N PHE A 373 -5.37 15.94 9.39
CA PHE A 373 -4.44 16.45 10.39
C PHE A 373 -3.35 15.44 10.71
N LEU A 374 -2.14 15.92 10.91
CA LEU A 374 -1.04 15.17 11.52
C LEU A 374 -0.73 15.77 12.88
N LEU A 375 -0.84 14.97 13.93
CA LEU A 375 -0.41 15.29 15.28
C LEU A 375 0.88 14.53 15.57
N GLU A 376 1.90 15.24 16.04
CA GLU A 376 3.18 14.66 16.43
C GLU A 376 3.28 14.68 17.95
N GLY A 377 3.36 13.50 18.57
CA GLY A 377 3.49 13.36 20.02
C GLY A 377 4.93 13.19 20.50
N SER A 378 5.16 13.52 21.76
CA SER A 378 6.29 13.02 22.54
C SER A 378 6.05 11.59 23.04
N SER A 379 7.06 11.00 23.65
CA SER A 379 6.94 9.73 24.36
C SER A 379 5.91 9.85 25.48
N GLY A 380 5.03 8.86 25.63
CA GLY A 380 4.04 8.85 26.72
C GLY A 380 2.82 7.98 26.46
N LEU A 381 2.33 7.93 25.22
CA LEU A 381 1.22 7.05 24.87
C LEU A 381 1.64 5.58 25.00
N LYS A 382 0.72 4.77 25.54
CA LYS A 382 0.88 3.31 25.60
C LYS A 382 -0.13 2.65 24.67
N MET A 383 0.31 1.66 23.92
CA MET A 383 -0.53 0.92 22.97
C MET A 383 -0.55 -0.57 23.31
N SER A 384 -1.71 -1.20 23.13
CA SER A 384 -1.91 -2.65 23.14
C SER A 384 -2.82 -3.03 21.97
N TRP A 385 -2.83 -4.32 21.61
CA TRP A 385 -3.84 -4.86 20.70
C TRP A 385 -4.43 -6.17 21.24
N LYS A 386 -5.54 -6.61 20.66
CA LYS A 386 -6.24 -7.85 21.06
C LYS A 386 -5.31 -9.06 20.87
N GLY A 387 -5.14 -9.82 21.95
CA GLY A 387 -4.24 -10.98 22.00
C GLY A 387 -2.78 -10.66 22.39
N LEU A 388 -2.38 -9.40 22.47
CA LEU A 388 -1.07 -9.03 23.01
C LEU A 388 -0.99 -9.34 24.51
N GLN A 389 0.08 -10.02 24.92
CA GLN A 389 0.37 -10.39 26.30
C GLN A 389 1.64 -9.71 26.81
N GLY A 390 1.81 -9.71 28.13
CA GLY A 390 2.95 -9.08 28.78
C GLY A 390 2.77 -7.58 28.96
N ARG A 391 3.63 -6.76 28.34
CA ARG A 391 3.64 -5.30 28.52
C ARG A 391 2.96 -4.57 27.36
N ARG A 392 2.31 -3.44 27.65
CA ARG A 392 1.90 -2.46 26.63
C ARG A 392 3.12 -1.79 26.02
N LEU A 393 3.06 -1.49 24.72
CA LEU A 393 4.11 -0.80 24.00
C LEU A 393 4.11 0.67 24.40
N THR A 394 5.29 1.28 24.50
CA THR A 394 5.40 2.74 24.63
C THR A 394 5.68 3.34 23.28
N LEU A 395 4.82 4.26 22.85
CA LEU A 395 5.06 5.06 21.66
C LEU A 395 6.02 6.19 22.05
N ASP A 396 7.16 6.28 21.37
CA ASP A 396 8.25 7.20 21.67
C ASP A 396 8.13 8.53 20.90
N SER A 397 7.67 8.47 19.65
CA SER A 397 7.40 9.65 18.83
C SER A 397 6.23 9.39 17.89
N PRO A 398 5.01 9.21 18.44
CA PRO A 398 3.85 8.82 17.65
C PRO A 398 3.45 9.92 16.67
N LEU A 399 3.24 9.51 15.42
CA LEU A 399 2.61 10.28 14.37
C LEU A 399 1.15 9.83 14.25
N ILE A 400 0.20 10.70 14.57
CA ILE A 400 -1.23 10.41 14.49
C ILE A 400 -1.82 11.19 13.33
N LEU A 401 -2.19 10.48 12.27
CA LEU A 401 -2.89 11.00 11.12
C LEU A 401 -4.40 10.83 11.34
N ALA A 402 -5.16 11.92 11.30
CA ALA A 402 -6.62 11.91 11.40
C ALA A 402 -7.24 12.56 10.16
N GLU A 403 -7.95 11.76 9.38
CA GLU A 403 -8.69 12.16 8.19
C GLU A 403 -10.16 11.78 8.36
N THR A 404 -11.06 12.38 7.58
CA THR A 404 -12.47 11.97 7.58
C THR A 404 -12.58 10.49 7.19
N GLY A 405 -13.03 9.65 8.11
CA GLY A 405 -13.18 8.21 7.91
C GLY A 405 -11.89 7.39 8.06
N ARG A 406 -10.80 7.98 8.54
CA ARG A 406 -9.54 7.25 8.77
C ARG A 406 -8.74 7.81 9.94
N ILE A 407 -8.23 6.91 10.77
CA ILE A 407 -7.19 7.20 11.74
C ILE A 407 -5.97 6.33 11.42
N GLY A 408 -4.80 6.93 11.36
CA GLY A 408 -3.52 6.26 11.23
C GLY A 408 -2.60 6.61 12.39
N ILE A 409 -1.93 5.63 12.97
CA ILE A 409 -0.90 5.84 14.00
C ILE A 409 0.38 5.20 13.50
N THR A 410 1.50 5.88 13.67
CA THR A 410 2.81 5.35 13.31
C THR A 410 3.85 5.75 14.32
N ASP A 411 4.61 4.76 14.76
CA ASP A 411 5.80 4.97 15.57
C ASP A 411 6.87 4.00 15.10
N LEU A 412 8.02 4.51 14.66
CA LEU A 412 9.09 3.68 14.12
C LEU A 412 10.05 3.13 15.19
N GLU A 413 10.01 3.69 16.41
CA GLU A 413 10.94 3.36 17.48
C GLU A 413 10.23 2.98 18.79
N SER A 414 8.99 2.50 18.70
CA SER A 414 8.21 2.11 19.87
C SER A 414 8.94 1.05 20.73
N VAL A 415 8.73 1.13 22.04
CA VAL A 415 9.38 0.24 23.01
C VAL A 415 8.40 -0.85 23.43
N GLY A 416 8.61 -2.07 22.94
CA GLY A 416 7.76 -3.24 23.21
C GLY A 416 8.45 -4.39 23.94
N ALA A 417 9.66 -4.20 24.48
CA ALA A 417 10.39 -5.27 25.16
C ALA A 417 9.55 -5.92 26.28
N GLY A 418 9.34 -7.23 26.18
CA GLY A 418 8.50 -8.02 27.10
C GLY A 418 7.04 -8.17 26.65
N ALA A 419 6.63 -7.55 25.54
CA ALA A 419 5.36 -7.81 24.88
C ALA A 419 5.51 -9.00 23.91
N TYR A 420 4.54 -9.91 23.93
CA TYR A 420 4.53 -11.09 23.07
C TYR A 420 3.09 -11.55 22.78
N GLN A 421 2.91 -12.36 21.75
CA GLN A 421 1.65 -13.03 21.45
C GLN A 421 1.93 -14.45 20.99
N GLU A 422 1.10 -15.38 21.42
CA GLU A 422 1.18 -16.79 21.04
C GLU A 422 -0.09 -17.14 20.26
N PHE A 423 0.13 -17.82 19.13
CA PHE A 423 -0.92 -18.36 18.29
C PHE A 423 -0.80 -19.87 18.28
N GLU A 424 -1.84 -20.53 18.77
CA GLU A 424 -2.08 -21.92 18.42
C GLU A 424 -2.33 -22.01 16.91
N HIS A 425 -1.92 -23.12 16.30
CA HIS A 425 -2.08 -23.28 14.86
C HIS A 425 -2.70 -24.64 14.52
N TRP A 426 -1.90 -25.61 14.14
CA TRP A 426 -2.37 -26.94 13.74
C TRP A 426 -1.89 -28.02 14.69
N ARG A 427 -2.74 -28.99 15.01
CA ARG A 427 -2.33 -30.19 15.75
C ARG A 427 -2.91 -31.43 15.08
N ALA A 428 -2.05 -32.25 14.50
CA ALA A 428 -2.48 -33.51 13.91
C ALA A 428 -2.89 -34.51 15.01
N LYS A 429 -4.01 -35.21 14.80
CA LYS A 429 -4.51 -36.23 15.72
C LYS A 429 -3.46 -37.35 15.88
N GLY A 430 -3.08 -37.66 17.12
CA GLY A 430 -2.09 -38.71 17.42
C GLY A 430 -0.62 -38.34 17.15
N LYS A 431 -0.30 -37.05 16.95
CA LYS A 431 1.09 -36.55 16.88
C LYS A 431 1.44 -35.77 18.14
N ASP A 432 2.68 -35.94 18.60
CA ASP A 432 3.21 -35.25 19.80
C ASP A 432 3.52 -33.77 19.55
N HIS A 433 3.71 -33.38 18.29
CA HIS A 433 4.07 -32.01 17.90
C HIS A 433 2.88 -31.24 17.33
N SER A 434 2.65 -30.04 17.86
CA SER A 434 1.72 -29.06 17.33
C SER A 434 2.46 -27.90 16.68
N THR A 435 1.89 -27.37 15.61
CA THR A 435 2.32 -26.12 15.00
C THR A 435 1.84 -24.96 15.89
N SER A 436 2.72 -23.99 16.14
CA SER A 436 2.41 -22.77 16.89
C SER A 436 3.36 -21.65 16.52
N LEU A 437 2.87 -20.41 16.57
CA LEU A 437 3.69 -19.22 16.34
C LEU A 437 3.73 -18.37 17.60
N ARG A 438 4.93 -18.11 18.11
CA ARG A 438 5.16 -17.09 19.13
C ARG A 438 5.85 -15.90 18.52
N VAL A 439 5.27 -14.72 18.66
CA VAL A 439 5.87 -13.44 18.27
C VAL A 439 6.21 -12.61 19.50
N SER A 440 7.30 -11.87 19.44
CA SER A 440 7.76 -10.99 20.50
C SER A 440 8.19 -9.64 19.95
N VAL A 441 7.80 -8.56 20.61
CA VAL A 441 8.16 -7.20 20.20
C VAL A 441 9.52 -6.84 20.76
N THR A 442 10.36 -6.23 19.92
CA THR A 442 11.72 -5.84 20.27
C THR A 442 11.77 -4.57 21.12
N LYS A 443 12.97 -4.21 21.61
CA LYS A 443 13.18 -2.96 22.39
C LYS A 443 12.92 -1.69 21.58
N LYS A 444 13.14 -1.74 20.27
CA LYS A 444 12.75 -0.71 19.30
C LYS A 444 12.05 -1.41 18.14
N SER A 445 10.76 -1.14 17.98
CA SER A 445 9.94 -1.74 16.95
C SER A 445 9.13 -0.69 16.21
N ALA A 446 9.01 -0.88 14.90
CA ALA A 446 8.10 -0.11 14.08
C ALA A 446 6.68 -0.66 14.22
N ILE A 447 5.75 0.25 14.47
CA ILE A 447 4.32 0.00 14.62
C ILE A 447 3.57 0.94 13.68
N ILE A 448 2.64 0.38 12.93
CA ILE A 448 1.68 1.13 12.12
C ILE A 448 0.29 0.59 12.42
N TYR A 449 -0.64 1.44 12.79
CA TYR A 449 -2.04 1.10 12.95
C TYR A 449 -2.89 1.97 12.03
N ASN A 450 -3.93 1.39 11.42
CA ASN A 450 -4.96 2.14 10.72
C ASN A 450 -6.35 1.62 11.09
N SER A 451 -7.28 2.55 11.31
CA SER A 451 -8.72 2.29 11.43
C SER A 451 -9.43 3.02 10.30
N LEU A 452 -10.35 2.34 9.62
CA LEU A 452 -11.12 2.85 8.49
C LEU A 452 -12.62 2.72 8.77
N ALA A 453 -13.38 3.79 8.52
CA ALA A 453 -14.83 3.83 8.75
C ALA A 453 -15.61 2.80 7.90
N GLU A 454 -15.00 2.27 6.85
CA GLU A 454 -15.53 1.16 6.05
C GLU A 454 -15.64 -0.18 6.81
N GLY A 455 -15.14 -0.26 8.05
CA GLY A 455 -15.23 -1.46 8.88
C GLY A 455 -13.97 -2.30 8.89
N VAL A 456 -12.80 -1.67 8.70
CA VAL A 456 -11.51 -2.37 8.65
C VAL A 456 -10.51 -1.72 9.58
N GLU A 457 -9.84 -2.54 10.38
CA GLU A 457 -8.70 -2.14 11.19
C GLU A 457 -7.49 -3.00 10.83
N MET A 458 -6.30 -2.41 10.85
CA MET A 458 -5.08 -3.15 10.58
C MET A 458 -3.93 -2.62 11.43
N LEU A 459 -3.22 -3.55 12.04
CA LEU A 459 -1.98 -3.35 12.77
C LEU A 459 -0.84 -4.01 12.00
N LEU A 460 0.28 -3.31 11.89
CA LEU A 460 1.56 -3.85 11.43
C LEU A 460 2.61 -3.60 12.52
N ALA A 461 3.37 -4.64 12.86
CA ALA A 461 4.42 -4.60 13.86
C ALA A 461 5.68 -5.32 13.38
N ARG A 462 6.86 -4.80 13.74
CA ARG A 462 8.11 -5.53 13.60
C ARG A 462 8.34 -6.42 14.83
N VAL A 463 8.47 -7.73 14.63
CA VAL A 463 8.55 -8.72 15.70
C VAL A 463 9.67 -9.73 15.44
N ASN A 464 10.07 -10.44 16.49
CA ASN A 464 10.82 -11.69 16.35
C ASN A 464 9.84 -12.86 16.50
N GLY A 465 9.93 -13.84 15.61
CA GLY A 465 9.08 -15.03 15.63
C GLY A 465 9.83 -16.31 15.97
N ASN A 466 9.20 -17.17 16.76
CA ASN A 466 9.56 -18.57 16.94
C ASN A 466 8.38 -19.41 16.45
N HIS A 467 8.57 -20.08 15.32
CA HIS A 467 7.54 -20.89 14.69
C HIS A 467 7.90 -22.35 14.88
N GLN A 468 7.11 -23.03 15.72
CA GLN A 468 7.14 -24.48 15.83
C GLN A 468 6.26 -25.03 14.72
N ILE A 469 6.82 -25.85 13.84
CA ILE A 469 6.09 -26.40 12.70
C ILE A 469 6.14 -27.92 12.79
N ASP A 470 5.03 -28.59 12.51
CA ASP A 470 4.95 -30.03 12.48
C ASP A 470 5.58 -30.65 11.21
N ARG A 471 5.68 -29.88 10.12
CA ARG A 471 6.21 -30.30 8.80
C ARG A 471 6.90 -29.15 8.05
N PRO A 472 7.88 -29.42 7.16
CA PRO A 472 8.44 -30.74 6.86
C PRO A 472 9.35 -31.24 8.00
N ILE A 473 9.66 -32.54 7.98
CA ILE A 473 10.54 -33.19 8.96
C ILE A 473 11.85 -33.61 8.28
N THR A 474 12.93 -33.56 9.05
CA THR A 474 14.25 -34.01 8.62
C THR A 474 14.31 -35.54 8.50
N VAL A 475 15.36 -36.05 7.86
CA VAL A 475 15.66 -37.50 7.81
C VAL A 475 15.79 -38.14 9.19
N ALA A 476 16.08 -37.35 10.23
CA ALA A 476 16.13 -37.78 11.63
C ALA A 476 14.74 -37.80 12.31
N GLY A 477 13.67 -37.52 11.56
CA GLY A 477 12.30 -37.44 12.09
C GLY A 477 12.01 -36.17 12.91
N LEU A 478 12.95 -35.22 12.97
CA LEU A 478 12.80 -33.98 13.74
C LEU A 478 12.16 -32.88 12.88
N PRO A 479 11.21 -32.10 13.42
CA PRO A 479 10.69 -30.92 12.74
C PRO A 479 11.76 -29.84 12.55
N ILE A 480 11.53 -28.97 11.56
CA ILE A 480 12.46 -27.88 11.26
C ILE A 480 12.25 -26.72 12.24
N GLU A 481 13.35 -26.23 12.80
CA GLU A 481 13.36 -25.05 13.66
C GLU A 481 13.29 -23.77 12.82
N VAL A 482 12.33 -22.89 13.14
CA VAL A 482 12.12 -21.63 12.43
C VAL A 482 12.16 -20.47 13.44
N LYS A 483 13.32 -19.83 13.51
CA LYS A 483 13.58 -18.65 14.34
C LYS A 483 13.91 -17.46 13.46
N THR A 484 13.13 -16.40 13.64
CA THR A 484 13.12 -15.23 12.78
C THR A 484 13.41 -13.98 13.60
N LYS A 485 13.92 -12.93 12.94
CA LYS A 485 14.15 -11.63 13.57
C LYS A 485 13.62 -10.55 12.64
N ASN A 486 13.19 -9.44 13.23
CA ASN A 486 12.72 -8.26 12.48
C ASN A 486 11.62 -8.54 11.45
N SER A 487 10.89 -9.64 11.61
CA SER A 487 9.81 -10.08 10.75
C SER A 487 8.63 -9.12 10.83
N ILE A 488 7.82 -9.10 9.78
CA ILE A 488 6.61 -8.31 9.72
C ILE A 488 5.45 -9.16 10.21
N LEU A 489 4.76 -8.67 11.23
CA LEU A 489 3.44 -9.16 11.62
C LEU A 489 2.40 -8.14 11.16
N ALA A 490 1.42 -8.58 10.39
CA ALA A 490 0.25 -7.80 10.00
C ALA A 490 -1.00 -8.52 10.49
N LEU A 491 -1.80 -7.84 11.30
CA LEU A 491 -3.11 -8.29 11.78
C LEU A 491 -4.16 -7.36 11.19
N ALA A 492 -5.10 -7.88 10.41
CA ALA A 492 -6.18 -7.07 9.85
C ALA A 492 -7.53 -7.66 10.20
N ALA A 493 -8.43 -6.83 10.69
CA ALA A 493 -9.72 -7.22 11.22
C ALA A 493 -10.85 -6.51 10.48
N SER A 494 -11.89 -7.27 10.17
CA SER A 494 -13.19 -6.83 9.67
C SER A 494 -14.24 -7.75 10.28
N GLU A 495 -15.52 -7.42 10.11
CA GLU A 495 -16.60 -8.29 10.59
C GLU A 495 -16.53 -9.70 9.97
N ASP A 496 -16.11 -9.80 8.71
CA ASP A 496 -16.09 -11.07 7.98
C ASP A 496 -14.81 -11.90 8.18
N LYS A 497 -13.66 -11.25 8.48
CA LYS A 497 -12.33 -11.89 8.49
C LYS A 497 -11.38 -11.26 9.50
N HIS A 498 -10.62 -12.12 10.19
CA HIS A 498 -9.44 -11.80 11.02
C HIS A 498 -8.17 -12.34 10.35
N LEU A 499 -7.52 -11.53 9.54
CA LEU A 499 -6.33 -11.94 8.76
C LEU A 499 -5.05 -11.81 9.60
N ILE A 500 -4.19 -12.81 9.49
CA ILE A 500 -2.81 -12.78 10.01
C ILE A 500 -1.83 -13.02 8.87
N TYR A 501 -0.93 -12.06 8.67
CA TYR A 501 0.23 -12.18 7.81
C TYR A 501 1.49 -12.13 8.67
N PHE A 502 2.30 -13.18 8.62
CA PHE A 502 3.63 -13.22 9.20
C PHE A 502 4.63 -13.38 8.05
N ILE A 503 5.62 -12.50 7.94
CA ILE A 503 6.50 -12.45 6.75
C ILE A 503 7.95 -12.21 7.19
N ASP A 504 8.82 -13.12 6.76
CA ASP A 504 10.27 -13.01 6.79
C ASP A 504 10.84 -13.72 5.54
N ASP A 505 11.72 -13.07 4.78
CA ASP A 505 12.29 -13.60 3.55
C ASP A 505 13.83 -13.65 3.53
N ASN A 506 14.47 -13.28 4.65
CA ASN A 506 15.91 -13.12 4.76
C ASN A 506 16.51 -13.67 6.08
N ILE A 507 15.90 -14.70 6.66
CA ILE A 507 16.23 -15.32 7.95
C ILE A 507 17.72 -15.68 8.08
N LEU A 508 18.36 -16.17 7.01
CA LEU A 508 19.79 -16.53 7.06
C LEU A 508 20.66 -15.30 7.33
N TRP A 509 20.34 -14.16 6.70
CA TRP A 509 21.05 -12.89 6.89
C TRP A 509 20.80 -12.29 8.27
N ASP A 510 19.56 -12.36 8.75
CA ASP A 510 19.17 -11.86 10.07
C ASP A 510 19.81 -12.63 11.24
N ASN A 511 20.28 -13.85 10.96
CA ASN A 511 21.00 -14.70 11.91
C ASN A 511 22.51 -14.76 11.66
N MET A 512 23.05 -13.92 10.78
CA MET A 512 24.49 -13.78 10.59
C MET A 512 25.18 -13.31 11.88
N LEU A 513 26.33 -13.91 12.20
CA LEU A 513 27.13 -13.48 13.35
C LEU A 513 27.77 -12.10 13.06
N PRO A 514 27.97 -11.22 14.07
CA PRO A 514 28.39 -9.83 13.86
C PRO A 514 29.69 -9.60 13.06
N PHE A 515 30.54 -10.62 12.95
CA PHE A 515 31.84 -10.55 12.26
C PHE A 515 31.90 -11.36 10.96
N ASP A 516 30.83 -12.08 10.63
CA ASP A 516 30.76 -12.83 9.39
C ASP A 516 30.39 -11.90 8.22
N LYS A 517 31.02 -12.11 7.07
CA LYS A 517 30.67 -11.39 5.83
C LYS A 517 29.44 -11.97 5.12
N VAL A 518 29.18 -13.25 5.38
CA VAL A 518 28.06 -14.02 4.83
C VAL A 518 27.54 -14.98 5.91
N PRO A 519 26.23 -15.29 5.92
CA PRO A 519 25.66 -16.29 6.80
C PRO A 519 26.39 -17.63 6.76
N ARG A 520 26.77 -18.15 7.94
CA ARG A 520 27.23 -19.52 8.10
C ARG A 520 26.10 -20.37 8.64
N PHE A 521 25.94 -21.57 8.09
CA PHE A 521 24.90 -22.50 8.53
C PHE A 521 25.36 -23.94 8.39
N ARG A 522 24.69 -24.83 9.12
CA ARG A 522 24.77 -26.28 8.90
C ARG A 522 23.63 -26.69 7.97
N SER A 523 23.94 -27.51 6.98
CA SER A 523 22.92 -28.04 6.08
C SER A 523 22.00 -29.01 6.81
N ILE A 524 20.73 -29.01 6.42
CA ILE A 524 19.73 -29.99 6.86
C ILE A 524 19.44 -30.97 5.73
N ALA A 525 19.00 -32.17 6.06
CA ALA A 525 18.61 -33.18 5.08
C ALA A 525 17.11 -33.49 5.18
N LEU A 526 16.40 -33.41 4.05
CA LEU A 526 15.01 -33.82 3.92
C LEU A 526 14.91 -35.02 2.96
N ALA A 527 14.18 -36.06 3.36
CA ALA A 527 13.81 -37.14 2.46
C ALA A 527 12.37 -36.94 2.00
N LEU A 528 12.19 -36.90 0.68
CA LEU A 528 10.91 -37.12 0.01
C LEU A 528 10.87 -38.56 -0.50
N GLU A 529 9.68 -39.02 -0.91
CA GLU A 529 9.45 -40.40 -1.37
C GLU A 529 10.50 -40.88 -2.39
N ASN A 530 10.89 -40.00 -3.32
CA ASN A 530 11.79 -40.33 -4.43
C ASN A 530 13.10 -39.53 -4.46
N ALA A 531 13.44 -38.80 -3.40
CA ALA A 531 14.67 -38.03 -3.36
C ALA A 531 15.13 -37.63 -1.95
N LEU A 532 16.45 -37.52 -1.78
CA LEU A 532 17.11 -36.92 -0.63
C LEU A 532 17.66 -35.54 -1.00
N PHE A 533 17.28 -34.52 -0.25
CA PHE A 533 17.77 -33.15 -0.44
C PHE A 533 18.71 -32.74 0.68
N SER A 534 19.82 -32.09 0.34
CA SER A 534 20.60 -31.29 1.28
C SER A 534 20.27 -29.82 1.09
N LEU A 535 19.81 -29.17 2.17
CA LEU A 535 19.27 -27.82 2.15
C LEU A 535 19.99 -26.91 3.14
N THR A 536 19.86 -25.59 2.96
CA THR A 536 20.10 -24.61 4.02
C THR A 536 19.05 -24.76 5.13
N PRO A 537 19.26 -24.15 6.32
CA PRO A 537 18.14 -23.78 7.19
C PRO A 537 17.15 -22.87 6.46
N VAL A 538 15.96 -22.68 7.05
CA VAL A 538 14.92 -21.82 6.47
C VAL A 538 15.48 -20.41 6.25
N ASN A 539 15.36 -19.91 5.02
CA ASN A 539 15.69 -18.53 4.66
C ASN A 539 14.46 -17.63 4.61
N GLY A 540 13.27 -18.18 4.31
CA GLY A 540 12.03 -17.42 4.36
C GLY A 540 10.93 -18.21 5.04
N ALA A 541 10.14 -17.54 5.87
CA ALA A 541 8.98 -18.10 6.56
C ALA A 541 7.81 -17.12 6.45
N MET A 542 6.73 -17.56 5.82
CA MET A 542 5.55 -16.75 5.61
C MET A 542 4.31 -17.53 6.02
N ILE A 543 3.38 -16.85 6.69
CA ILE A 543 2.07 -17.38 7.02
C ILE A 543 1.04 -16.38 6.51
N PHE A 544 0.13 -16.84 5.66
CA PHE A 544 -1.05 -16.08 5.24
C PHE A 544 -2.29 -16.86 5.70
N GLY A 545 -3.03 -16.30 6.65
CA GLY A 545 -4.10 -17.06 7.29
C GLY A 545 -5.20 -16.22 7.91
N GLN A 546 -6.14 -16.94 8.51
CA GLN A 546 -7.28 -16.40 9.25
C GLN A 546 -7.24 -16.91 10.70
N CYS A 547 -7.38 -15.99 11.63
CA CYS A 547 -7.47 -16.24 13.06
C CYS A 547 -8.91 -16.46 13.51
N ASN A 548 -9.07 -16.94 14.74
CA ASN A 548 -10.31 -16.76 15.49
C ASN A 548 -10.46 -15.31 15.97
N GLU A 549 -11.67 -14.95 16.43
CA GLU A 549 -12.01 -13.61 16.91
C GLU A 549 -11.10 -13.12 18.06
N ASP A 550 -10.57 -14.04 18.88
CA ASP A 550 -9.72 -13.73 20.03
C ASP A 550 -8.23 -13.60 19.71
N TRP A 551 -7.83 -13.83 18.45
CA TRP A 551 -6.44 -13.75 18.01
C TRP A 551 -5.50 -14.69 18.78
N THR A 552 -6.01 -15.85 19.20
CA THR A 552 -5.26 -16.89 19.92
C THR A 552 -4.98 -18.12 19.05
N LYS A 553 -5.70 -18.29 17.95
CA LYS A 553 -5.56 -19.45 17.07
C LYS A 553 -5.65 -19.09 15.60
N ILE A 554 -4.74 -19.61 14.78
CA ILE A 554 -4.80 -19.58 13.31
C ILE A 554 -5.63 -20.79 12.85
N ASN A 555 -6.83 -20.55 12.34
CA ASN A 555 -7.78 -21.60 11.95
C ASN A 555 -7.53 -22.14 10.55
N ARG A 556 -7.07 -21.28 9.63
CA ARG A 556 -6.78 -21.62 8.24
C ARG A 556 -5.57 -20.82 7.79
N SER A 557 -4.67 -21.45 7.04
CA SER A 557 -3.52 -20.73 6.48
C SER A 557 -2.84 -21.46 5.34
N GLN A 558 -2.02 -20.71 4.63
CA GLN A 558 -0.91 -21.21 3.85
C GLN A 558 0.38 -20.79 4.55
N THR A 559 1.20 -21.79 4.89
CA THR A 559 2.54 -21.56 5.43
C THR A 559 3.56 -21.87 4.33
N LEU A 560 4.42 -20.90 4.01
CA LEU A 560 5.48 -21.04 3.01
C LEU A 560 6.83 -21.02 3.71
N LEU A 561 7.64 -22.04 3.46
CA LEU A 561 9.03 -22.12 3.92
C LEU A 561 9.96 -22.16 2.71
N VAL A 562 10.97 -21.30 2.71
CA VAL A 562 11.93 -21.15 1.61
C VAL A 562 13.30 -21.67 2.05
N PHE A 563 13.87 -22.59 1.27
CA PHE A 563 15.16 -23.21 1.52
C PHE A 563 16.09 -23.05 0.31
N GLY A 564 17.39 -22.90 0.53
CA GLY A 564 18.38 -23.05 -0.53
C GLY A 564 18.70 -24.54 -0.73
N LEU A 565 18.54 -25.05 -1.95
CA LEU A 565 18.94 -26.40 -2.34
C LEU A 565 20.45 -26.44 -2.59
N LEU A 566 21.17 -27.26 -1.83
CA LEU A 566 22.62 -27.45 -1.96
C LEU A 566 22.96 -28.69 -2.77
N SER A 567 22.19 -29.77 -2.60
CA SER A 567 22.32 -30.99 -3.40
C SER A 567 21.02 -31.79 -3.42
N TYR A 568 20.84 -32.57 -4.48
CA TYR A 568 19.68 -33.41 -4.76
C TYR A 568 20.18 -34.82 -5.07
N MET A 569 19.66 -35.86 -4.43
CA MET A 569 20.01 -37.25 -4.73
C MET A 569 18.73 -38.06 -4.96
N PRO A 570 18.45 -38.56 -6.19
CA PRO A 570 17.28 -39.39 -6.44
C PRO A 570 17.42 -40.75 -5.73
N THR A 571 16.34 -41.28 -5.17
CA THR A 571 16.35 -42.55 -4.42
C THR A 571 15.75 -43.74 -5.18
N LEU A 572 15.06 -43.50 -6.31
CA LEU A 572 14.58 -44.55 -7.22
C LEU A 572 15.47 -44.65 -8.48
N PRO A 573 15.78 -45.88 -8.96
CA PRO A 573 16.37 -46.09 -10.28
C PRO A 573 15.26 -45.95 -11.34
N ASP A 574 14.85 -44.73 -11.64
CA ASP A 574 13.88 -44.50 -12.71
C ASP A 574 14.60 -44.50 -14.09
N PRO A 575 14.27 -45.42 -15.02
CA PRO A 575 14.85 -45.43 -16.37
C PRO A 575 14.54 -44.16 -17.19
N TYR A 576 13.60 -43.32 -16.77
CA TYR A 576 13.29 -42.02 -17.41
C TYR A 576 14.14 -40.85 -16.90
N LEU A 577 14.95 -41.04 -15.84
CA LEU A 577 15.96 -40.06 -15.40
C LEU A 577 17.25 -40.07 -16.26
N ALA A 578 17.30 -40.88 -17.33
CA ALA A 578 18.48 -41.09 -18.17
C ALA A 578 18.92 -39.88 -19.02
N ASN A 579 18.24 -38.73 -18.99
CA ASN A 579 18.78 -37.47 -19.53
C ASN A 579 19.59 -36.71 -18.46
N LEU A 580 20.56 -37.41 -17.88
CA LEU A 580 21.43 -36.95 -16.81
C LEU A 580 22.40 -35.83 -17.24
N THR A 581 22.53 -35.43 -18.50
CA THR A 581 23.53 -34.43 -18.93
C THR A 581 23.27 -33.00 -18.43
N VAL A 582 22.02 -32.67 -18.06
CA VAL A 582 21.67 -31.36 -17.45
C VAL A 582 21.76 -31.44 -15.92
N LEU A 583 21.30 -32.53 -15.31
CA LEU A 583 21.40 -32.77 -13.87
C LEU A 583 22.85 -33.04 -13.43
N GLN A 584 23.65 -33.82 -14.18
CA GLN A 584 25.09 -34.05 -13.95
C GLN A 584 25.89 -32.75 -13.96
N ARG A 585 25.49 -31.75 -14.76
CA ARG A 585 26.12 -30.42 -14.70
C ARG A 585 25.86 -29.69 -13.39
N LEU A 586 24.72 -29.93 -12.73
CA LEU A 586 24.43 -29.45 -11.38
C LEU A 586 25.20 -30.25 -10.32
N PHE A 587 25.42 -31.55 -10.54
CA PHE A 587 26.25 -32.41 -9.68
C PHE A 587 27.76 -32.12 -9.77
N MET A 588 28.26 -31.61 -10.92
CA MET A 588 29.68 -31.38 -11.20
C MET A 588 30.16 -29.94 -10.93
N ARG A 589 29.26 -29.00 -10.56
CA ARG A 589 29.68 -27.69 -10.06
C ARG A 589 30.38 -27.91 -8.72
N LYS A 590 31.65 -27.50 -8.61
CA LYS A 590 32.38 -27.43 -7.32
C LYS A 590 31.43 -26.84 -6.29
N SER A 591 31.03 -27.64 -5.31
CA SER A 591 30.10 -27.23 -4.26
C SER A 591 30.69 -26.04 -3.52
N GLY A 592 30.20 -24.83 -3.82
CA GLY A 592 30.48 -23.67 -2.98
C GLY A 592 30.07 -24.00 -1.54
N LYS A 593 30.84 -23.58 -0.55
CA LYS A 593 30.43 -23.72 0.85
C LYS A 593 29.49 -22.56 1.20
N GLY A 594 28.43 -22.83 1.95
CA GLY A 594 27.49 -21.80 2.39
C GLY A 594 26.58 -21.31 1.25
N LEU A 595 26.28 -20.01 1.21
CA LEU A 595 25.33 -19.42 0.24
C LEU A 595 25.74 -19.60 -1.23
N GLU A 596 27.04 -19.59 -1.53
CA GLU A 596 27.55 -19.81 -2.89
C GLU A 596 27.26 -21.22 -3.43
N GLY A 597 26.95 -22.16 -2.54
CA GLY A 597 26.57 -23.53 -2.90
C GLY A 597 25.09 -23.71 -3.24
N ILE A 598 24.26 -22.66 -3.16
CA ILE A 598 22.83 -22.77 -3.45
C ILE A 598 22.63 -22.91 -4.96
N ILE A 599 22.04 -24.04 -5.36
CA ILE A 599 21.73 -24.38 -6.75
C ILE A 599 20.37 -23.80 -7.17
N SER A 600 19.40 -23.81 -6.26
CA SER A 600 18.04 -23.32 -6.48
C SER A 600 17.36 -22.99 -5.15
N TRP A 601 16.24 -22.25 -5.19
CA TRP A 601 15.39 -22.00 -4.03
C TRP A 601 14.17 -22.91 -4.07
N LEU A 602 13.97 -23.71 -3.02
CA LEU A 602 12.81 -24.57 -2.84
C LEU A 602 11.79 -23.89 -1.94
N VAL A 603 10.53 -23.93 -2.36
CA VAL A 603 9.39 -23.45 -1.58
C VAL A 603 8.58 -24.65 -1.14
N CYS A 604 8.47 -24.84 0.17
CA CYS A 604 7.56 -25.80 0.78
C CYS A 604 6.28 -25.06 1.16
N GLN A 605 5.14 -25.51 0.64
CA GLN A 605 3.83 -25.00 1.01
C GLN A 605 3.11 -26.02 1.91
N VAL A 606 2.69 -25.55 3.08
CA VAL A 606 1.82 -26.30 3.99
C VAL A 606 0.46 -25.62 4.03
N SER A 607 -0.53 -26.26 3.41
CA SER A 607 -1.93 -25.83 3.47
C SER A 607 -2.60 -26.41 4.70
N GLN A 608 -3.19 -25.56 5.53
CA GLN A 608 -3.98 -25.96 6.70
C GLN A 608 -5.40 -25.46 6.55
N LYS A 609 -6.35 -26.39 6.66
CA LYS A 609 -7.80 -26.15 6.61
C LYS A 609 -8.46 -26.93 7.76
N PRO A 610 -9.54 -26.40 8.36
CA PRO A 610 -10.29 -27.07 9.44
C PRO A 610 -10.73 -28.50 9.10
#